data_AF-A0A1I8CPA4-F1
#
_entry.id   AF-A0A1I8CPA4-F1
#
_cell.length_a   1.000
_cell.length_b   1.000
_cell.length_c   1.000
_cell.angle_alpha   90.00
_cell.angle_beta   90.00
_cell.angle_gamma   90.00
#
_symmetry.space_group_name_H-M   'P 1'
#
loop_
_entity.id
_entity.type
_entity.pdbx_description
1 polymer ?
#
loop_
_entity_poly.entity_id
_entity_poly.type
_entity_poly.pdbx_seq_one_letter_code
_entity_poly.pdbx_strand_id
1 'polypeptide(L)'
;MMDTFYDYFIWYDGIIAGILNISCFLIMTIVKSRKDDSFNKLMRAGKFIESFLPLMIGILCQARSIEGFSITSCKGLCHAFESPIACKLGLVLSLASINFTVGIVSIACLWRKVKYSKLNVIDIIFLIFCLIVGPLPQLITLSGMTTLDENFVPMNTKEAFIKENYMSDEFTIIIVRNDPMNAFSWAASANLIILIICLFVGIIYYYIPIEYALNKARKEAQTNTAEKIKFNIYYMRFSMGLLFFCVLLPSFTLMILSLFDTSPVFLNSIRLIIFPGLLTYCWISPFVCLYNYYKVDIALYRKKKVVVVSSNGLS
;
A
#
# COMPACT_ATOMS: atom_id res chain seq x y z
N MET A 1 10.46 -25.32 9.44
CA MET A 1 9.66 -25.66 8.23
C MET A 1 8.65 -24.55 7.90
N MET A 2 7.87 -24.04 8.87
CA MET A 2 7.01 -22.86 8.65
C MET A 2 7.80 -21.61 8.24
N ASP A 3 8.97 -21.39 8.82
CA ASP A 3 9.80 -20.21 8.54
C ASP A 3 10.26 -20.17 7.08
N THR A 4 10.75 -21.31 6.57
CA THR A 4 11.19 -21.46 5.19
C THR A 4 10.05 -21.26 4.19
N PHE A 5 8.84 -21.72 4.53
CA PHE A 5 7.66 -21.49 3.68
C PHE A 5 7.27 -20.00 3.62
N TYR A 6 7.27 -19.31 4.76
CA TYR A 6 7.01 -17.87 4.82
C TYR A 6 8.00 -17.08 3.98
N ASP A 7 9.28 -17.42 4.11
CA ASP A 7 10.38 -16.80 3.37
C ASP A 7 10.19 -16.94 1.86
N TYR A 8 9.92 -18.15 1.37
CA TYR A 8 9.61 -18.38 -0.05
C TYR A 8 8.35 -17.63 -0.48
N PHE A 9 7.31 -17.64 0.36
CA PHE A 9 6.06 -16.95 0.06
C PHE A 9 6.32 -15.46 -0.16
N ILE A 10 6.95 -14.75 0.79
CA ILE A 10 7.26 -13.33 0.68
C ILE A 10 8.10 -13.01 -0.54
N TRP A 11 9.11 -13.85 -0.83
CA TRP A 11 9.98 -13.67 -1.99
C TRP A 11 9.22 -13.77 -3.32
N TYR A 12 8.52 -14.88 -3.55
CA TYR A 12 7.77 -15.10 -4.79
C TYR A 12 6.61 -14.12 -4.94
N ASP A 13 5.91 -13.83 -3.84
CA ASP A 13 4.80 -12.88 -3.82
C ASP A 13 5.30 -11.46 -4.16
N GLY A 14 6.47 -11.07 -3.64
CA GLY A 14 7.17 -9.84 -4.01
C GLY A 14 7.53 -9.75 -5.50
N ILE A 15 8.09 -10.83 -6.07
CA ILE A 15 8.41 -10.90 -7.50
C ILE A 15 7.16 -10.73 -8.35
N ILE A 16 6.12 -11.52 -8.08
CA ILE A 16 4.89 -11.51 -8.87
C ILE A 16 4.20 -10.15 -8.76
N ALA A 17 4.06 -9.61 -7.54
CA ALA A 17 3.49 -8.29 -7.30
C ALA A 17 4.26 -7.18 -8.03
N GLY A 18 5.60 -7.20 -7.97
CA GLY A 18 6.47 -6.25 -8.66
C GLY A 18 6.28 -6.30 -10.18
N ILE A 19 6.32 -7.50 -10.76
CA ILE A 19 6.12 -7.72 -12.20
C ILE A 19 4.74 -7.26 -12.64
N LEU A 20 3.67 -7.57 -11.89
CA LEU A 20 2.31 -7.17 -12.24
C LEU A 20 2.15 -5.64 -12.23
N ASN A 21 2.70 -4.94 -11.24
CA ASN A 21 2.62 -3.47 -11.18
C ASN A 21 3.44 -2.80 -12.29
N ILE A 22 4.67 -3.28 -12.55
CA ILE A 22 5.50 -2.77 -13.65
C ILE A 22 4.83 -3.05 -15.00
N SER A 23 4.31 -4.26 -15.21
CA SER A 23 3.61 -4.64 -16.45
C SER A 23 2.37 -3.78 -16.66
N CYS A 24 1.59 -3.53 -15.60
CA CYS A 24 0.45 -2.62 -15.64
C CYS A 24 0.86 -1.21 -16.06
N PHE A 25 1.93 -0.67 -15.45
CA PHE A 25 2.50 0.62 -15.84
C PHE A 25 2.91 0.66 -17.31
N LEU A 26 3.63 -0.36 -17.78
CA LEU A 26 4.09 -0.47 -19.18
C LEU A 26 2.90 -0.58 -20.15
N ILE A 27 1.91 -1.41 -19.85
CA ILE A 27 0.69 -1.55 -20.66
C ILE A 27 -0.04 -0.20 -20.78
N MET A 28 -0.25 0.51 -19.67
CA MET A 28 -0.87 1.84 -19.67
C MET A 28 -0.02 2.92 -20.36
N THR A 29 1.29 2.69 -20.50
CA THR A 29 2.21 3.59 -21.21
C THR A 29 2.15 3.35 -22.72
N ILE A 30 2.20 2.08 -23.14
CA ILE A 30 2.26 1.66 -24.54
C ILE A 30 0.87 1.74 -25.18
N VAL A 31 -0.14 1.17 -24.54
CA VAL A 31 -1.51 1.12 -25.05
C VAL A 31 -2.30 2.27 -24.42
N LYS A 32 -2.23 3.45 -25.02
CA LYS A 32 -2.92 4.63 -24.47
C LYS A 32 -4.44 4.45 -24.54
N SER A 33 -5.14 4.78 -23.45
CA SER A 33 -6.61 4.89 -23.50
C SER A 33 -7.02 6.06 -24.39
N ARG A 34 -8.20 5.97 -25.02
CA ARG A 34 -8.78 7.11 -25.76
C ARG A 34 -9.08 8.31 -24.87
N LYS A 35 -9.18 8.11 -23.55
CA LYS A 35 -9.37 9.18 -22.56
C LYS A 35 -8.11 9.35 -21.72
N ASP A 36 -6.99 9.77 -22.30
CA ASP A 36 -5.75 10.04 -21.54
C ASP A 36 -5.85 11.38 -20.78
N ASP A 37 -6.69 11.42 -19.75
CA ASP A 37 -6.84 12.56 -18.84
C ASP A 37 -5.77 12.57 -17.73
N SER A 38 -5.66 13.67 -16.99
CA SER A 38 -4.68 13.81 -15.89
C SER A 38 -4.84 12.72 -14.83
N PHE A 39 -6.07 12.24 -14.60
CA PHE A 39 -6.35 11.12 -13.71
C PHE A 39 -5.68 9.84 -14.20
N ASN A 40 -5.83 9.50 -15.48
CA ASN A 40 -5.22 8.34 -16.10
C ASN A 40 -3.68 8.40 -16.11
N LYS A 41 -3.11 9.61 -16.29
CA LYS A 41 -1.66 9.83 -16.15
C LYS A 41 -1.16 9.58 -14.73
N LEU A 42 -1.92 10.03 -13.72
CA LEU A 42 -1.58 9.79 -12.32
C LEU A 42 -1.73 8.32 -11.93
N MET A 43 -2.81 7.65 -12.33
CA MET A 43 -2.99 6.22 -12.07
C MET A 43 -1.83 5.41 -12.64
N ARG A 44 -1.37 5.77 -13.85
CA ARG A 44 -0.19 5.17 -14.47
C ARG A 44 1.07 5.40 -13.63
N ALA A 45 1.39 6.64 -13.29
CA ALA A 45 2.54 6.95 -12.43
C ALA A 45 2.45 6.24 -11.06
N GLY A 46 1.24 6.13 -10.51
CA GLY A 46 0.97 5.41 -9.27
C GLY A 46 1.33 3.95 -9.33
N LYS A 47 1.08 3.24 -10.43
CA LYS A 47 1.50 1.83 -10.56
C LYS A 47 3.01 1.67 -10.56
N PHE A 48 3.75 2.62 -11.13
CA PHE A 48 5.20 2.60 -11.06
C PHE A 48 5.67 2.77 -9.61
N ILE A 49 5.10 3.72 -8.88
CA ILE A 49 5.45 3.94 -7.47
C ILE A 49 5.03 2.75 -6.59
N GLU A 50 3.83 2.20 -6.79
CA GLU A 50 3.34 1.00 -6.08
C GLU A 50 4.22 -0.22 -6.32
N SER A 51 4.95 -0.29 -7.44
CA SER A 51 5.87 -1.41 -7.69
C SER A 51 7.10 -1.42 -6.78
N PHE A 52 7.49 -0.28 -6.19
CA PHE A 52 8.59 -0.25 -5.23
C PHE A 52 8.26 -0.99 -3.94
N LEU A 53 6.99 -0.95 -3.50
CA LEU A 53 6.58 -1.61 -2.26
C LEU A 53 6.90 -3.13 -2.24
N PRO A 54 6.45 -3.94 -3.21
CA PRO A 54 6.77 -5.37 -3.24
C PRO A 54 8.24 -5.66 -3.53
N LEU A 55 8.93 -4.82 -4.28
CA LEU A 55 10.37 -4.96 -4.51
C LEU A 55 11.16 -4.75 -3.21
N MET A 56 10.82 -3.72 -2.43
CA MET A 56 11.50 -3.41 -1.17
C MET A 56 11.18 -4.44 -0.08
N ILE A 57 9.91 -4.75 0.15
CA ILE A 57 9.49 -5.68 1.22
C ILE A 57 9.82 -7.13 0.87
N GLY A 58 9.50 -7.56 -0.35
CA GLY A 58 9.58 -8.96 -0.74
C GLY A 58 10.98 -9.41 -1.15
N ILE A 59 11.62 -8.65 -2.05
CA ILE A 59 12.91 -9.05 -2.65
C ILE A 59 14.09 -8.47 -1.88
N LEU A 60 14.09 -7.15 -1.65
CA LEU A 60 15.24 -6.49 -1.04
C LEU A 60 15.39 -6.88 0.44
N CYS A 61 14.34 -6.71 1.23
CA CYS A 61 14.37 -7.01 2.66
C CYS A 61 13.98 -8.46 2.96
N GLN A 62 13.02 -9.03 2.22
CA GLN A 62 12.28 -10.23 2.63
C GLN A 62 11.84 -10.11 4.09
N ALA A 63 11.13 -9.01 4.37
CA ALA A 63 10.87 -8.57 5.73
C ALA A 63 9.91 -9.51 6.46
N ARG A 64 10.23 -9.80 7.72
CA ARG A 64 9.37 -10.57 8.63
C ARG A 64 9.29 -9.91 9.99
N SER A 65 8.08 -9.78 10.52
CA SER A 65 7.88 -9.34 11.90
C SER A 65 8.08 -10.54 12.82
N ILE A 66 8.96 -10.41 13.82
CA ILE A 66 9.21 -11.46 14.81
C ILE A 66 8.10 -11.45 15.86
N GLU A 67 7.63 -12.63 16.27
CA GLU A 67 6.59 -12.77 17.27
C GLU A 67 7.04 -12.24 18.64
N GLY A 68 6.14 -11.58 19.38
CA GLY A 68 6.41 -11.12 20.74
C GLY A 68 7.31 -9.88 20.89
N PHE A 69 7.97 -9.41 19.82
CA PHE A 69 8.92 -8.29 19.88
C PHE A 69 8.69 -7.25 18.78
N SER A 70 8.98 -5.98 19.04
CA SER A 70 8.89 -4.89 18.04
C SER A 70 10.11 -4.90 17.13
N ILE A 71 10.33 -6.01 16.43
CA ILE A 71 11.54 -6.31 15.68
C ILE A 71 11.17 -6.87 14.32
N THR A 72 11.93 -6.46 13.31
CA THR A 72 11.82 -6.94 11.94
C THR A 72 13.11 -7.67 11.56
N SER A 73 13.00 -8.91 11.12
CA SER A 73 14.10 -9.64 10.48
C SER A 73 14.07 -9.44 8.97
N CYS A 74 15.26 -9.42 8.37
CA CYS A 74 15.46 -9.30 6.93
C CYS A 74 16.40 -10.43 6.46
N LYS A 75 15.98 -11.18 5.44
CA LYS A 75 16.76 -12.28 4.80
C LYS A 75 16.97 -12.09 3.29
N GLY A 76 16.48 -10.98 2.74
CA GLY A 76 16.52 -10.72 1.30
C GLY A 76 17.90 -10.32 0.79
N LEU A 77 17.93 -9.71 -0.40
CA LEU A 77 19.16 -9.27 -1.04
C LEU A 77 20.01 -8.34 -0.16
N CYS A 78 19.39 -7.47 0.64
CA CYS A 78 20.12 -6.54 1.50
C CYS A 78 20.96 -7.26 2.56
N HIS A 79 20.47 -8.40 3.06
CA HIS A 79 21.17 -9.24 4.02
C HIS A 79 22.26 -10.07 3.31
N ALA A 80 21.95 -10.62 2.13
CA ALA A 80 22.93 -11.34 1.30
C ALA A 80 24.14 -10.48 0.89
N PHE A 81 23.98 -9.15 0.82
CA PHE A 81 25.08 -8.20 0.60
C PHE A 81 25.73 -7.71 1.91
N GLU A 82 25.38 -8.28 3.06
CA GLU A 82 25.91 -7.93 4.38
C GLU A 82 25.82 -6.42 4.67
N SER A 83 24.73 -5.78 4.22
CA SER A 83 24.55 -4.32 4.36
C SER A 83 23.34 -4.00 5.25
N PRO A 84 23.56 -3.80 6.57
CA PRO A 84 22.49 -3.43 7.49
C PRO A 84 21.83 -2.11 7.11
N ILE A 85 22.59 -1.18 6.52
CA ILE A 85 22.08 0.10 6.01
C ILE A 85 21.10 -0.12 4.86
N ALA A 86 21.40 -1.05 3.94
CA ALA A 86 20.48 -1.38 2.85
C ALA A 86 19.18 -2.00 3.37
N CYS A 87 19.23 -2.85 4.41
CA CYS A 87 18.03 -3.40 5.01
C CYS A 87 17.19 -2.32 5.73
N LYS A 88 17.83 -1.41 6.47
CA LYS A 88 17.15 -0.25 7.07
C LYS A 88 16.48 0.60 5.98
N LEU A 89 17.22 0.95 4.93
CA LEU A 89 16.73 1.78 3.85
C LEU A 89 15.57 1.12 3.10
N GLY A 90 15.65 -0.19 2.82
CA GLY A 90 14.58 -0.94 2.19
C GLY A 90 13.28 -0.92 3.01
N LEU A 91 13.38 -1.11 4.32
CA LEU A 91 12.23 -1.00 5.22
C LEU A 91 11.66 0.42 5.23
N VAL A 92 12.48 1.46 5.35
CA VAL A 92 11.99 2.86 5.35
C VAL A 92 11.36 3.24 4.01
N LEU A 93 11.98 2.86 2.89
CA LEU A 93 11.43 3.11 1.55
C LEU A 93 10.11 2.36 1.33
N SER A 94 9.95 1.18 1.92
CA SER A 94 8.67 0.47 1.88
C SER A 94 7.56 1.23 2.62
N LEU A 95 7.84 1.76 3.81
CA LEU A 95 6.89 2.59 4.57
C LEU A 95 6.58 3.90 3.84
N ALA A 96 7.59 4.53 3.25
CA ALA A 96 7.39 5.71 2.42
C ALA A 96 6.50 5.39 1.21
N SER A 97 6.69 4.24 0.55
CA SER A 97 5.87 3.80 -0.60
C SER A 97 4.39 3.62 -0.24
N ILE A 98 4.08 3.23 1.00
CA ILE A 98 2.71 3.17 1.50
C ILE A 98 2.09 4.57 1.51
N ASN A 99 2.81 5.59 1.97
CA ASN A 99 2.33 6.97 1.95
C ASN A 99 2.02 7.46 0.53
N PHE A 100 2.91 7.18 -0.43
CA PHE A 100 2.66 7.50 -1.83
C PHE A 100 1.43 6.78 -2.37
N THR A 101 1.25 5.50 -2.05
CA THR A 101 0.09 4.71 -2.47
C THR A 101 -1.22 5.33 -1.95
N VAL A 102 -1.28 5.61 -0.65
CA VAL A 102 -2.46 6.24 -0.03
C VAL A 102 -2.71 7.64 -0.60
N GLY A 103 -1.66 8.44 -0.77
CA GLY A 103 -1.74 9.78 -1.35
C GLY A 103 -2.30 9.73 -2.78
N ILE A 104 -1.77 8.86 -3.64
CA ILE A 104 -2.21 8.73 -5.03
C ILE A 104 -3.65 8.26 -5.13
N VAL A 105 -4.05 7.25 -4.36
CA VAL A 105 -5.45 6.78 -4.31
C VAL A 105 -6.38 7.89 -3.82
N SER A 106 -5.94 8.69 -2.86
CA SER A 106 -6.70 9.84 -2.38
C SER A 106 -6.86 10.90 -3.48
N ILE A 107 -5.80 11.30 -4.19
CA ILE A 107 -5.89 12.24 -5.33
C ILE A 107 -6.84 11.68 -6.40
N ALA A 108 -6.73 10.39 -6.70
CA ALA A 108 -7.59 9.72 -7.67
C ALA A 108 -9.08 9.87 -7.30
N CYS A 109 -9.42 9.72 -6.01
CA CYS A 109 -10.76 9.97 -5.50
C CYS A 109 -11.17 11.45 -5.61
N LEU A 110 -10.27 12.38 -5.27
CA LEU A 110 -10.50 13.83 -5.36
C LEU A 110 -10.81 14.27 -6.79
N TRP A 111 -9.98 13.88 -7.76
CA TRP A 111 -10.15 14.31 -9.16
C TRP A 111 -11.45 13.83 -9.80
N ARG A 112 -12.03 12.72 -9.34
CA ARG A 112 -13.34 12.27 -9.84
C ARG A 112 -14.50 13.14 -9.36
N LYS A 113 -14.39 13.80 -8.20
CA LYS A 113 -15.39 14.76 -7.70
C LYS A 113 -15.31 16.09 -8.46
N VAL A 114 -14.10 16.48 -8.83
CA VAL A 114 -13.80 17.84 -9.28
C VAL A 114 -13.51 17.85 -10.78
N LYS A 115 -14.49 17.48 -11.60
CA LYS A 115 -14.33 17.40 -13.07
C LYS A 115 -14.00 18.76 -13.72
N TYR A 116 -14.06 19.88 -12.98
CA TYR A 116 -13.91 21.25 -13.49
C TYR A 116 -13.38 22.31 -12.50
N SER A 117 -12.84 21.94 -11.32
CA SER A 117 -12.37 22.92 -10.34
C SER A 117 -10.94 22.63 -9.89
N LYS A 118 -10.22 23.71 -9.58
CA LYS A 118 -8.85 23.69 -9.06
C LYS A 118 -8.84 22.91 -7.74
N LEU A 119 -7.74 22.22 -7.44
CA LEU A 119 -7.53 21.64 -6.12
C LEU A 119 -7.70 22.75 -5.07
N ASN A 120 -8.52 22.51 -4.06
CA ASN A 120 -8.66 23.44 -2.96
C ASN A 120 -7.38 23.45 -2.13
N VAL A 121 -7.13 24.53 -1.40
CA VAL A 121 -5.95 24.64 -0.51
C VAL A 121 -5.89 23.46 0.48
N ILE A 122 -7.04 23.01 0.98
CA ILE A 122 -7.14 21.84 1.86
C ILE A 122 -6.65 20.55 1.16
N ASP A 123 -6.98 20.37 -0.11
CA ASP A 123 -6.50 19.22 -0.90
C ASP A 123 -4.98 19.28 -1.05
N ILE A 124 -4.41 20.45 -1.32
CA ILE A 124 -2.96 20.63 -1.46
C ILE A 124 -2.24 20.32 -0.15
N ILE A 125 -2.73 20.88 0.98
CA ILE A 125 -2.18 20.62 2.31
C ILE A 125 -2.19 19.11 2.57
N PHE A 126 -3.33 18.45 2.34
CA PHE A 126 -3.48 17.01 2.50
C PHE A 126 -2.43 16.21 1.72
N LEU A 127 -2.15 16.61 0.47
CA LEU A 127 -1.15 15.94 -0.37
C LEU A 127 0.27 16.18 0.09
N ILE A 128 0.58 17.39 0.55
CA ILE A 128 1.88 17.69 1.15
C ILE A 128 2.12 16.80 2.38
N PHE A 129 1.08 16.59 3.21
CA PHE A 129 1.19 15.71 4.36
C PHE A 129 1.46 14.26 3.95
N CYS A 130 0.73 13.72 2.96
CA CYS A 130 0.95 12.34 2.50
C CYS A 130 2.29 12.16 1.78
N LEU A 131 2.68 13.08 0.88
CA LEU A 131 3.78 12.86 -0.05
C LEU A 131 5.13 13.36 0.47
N ILE A 132 5.13 14.28 1.43
CA ILE A 132 6.35 14.94 1.92
C ILE A 132 6.47 14.81 3.44
N VAL A 133 5.53 15.38 4.19
CA VAL A 133 5.66 15.49 5.67
C VAL A 133 5.62 14.12 6.35
N GLY A 134 4.84 13.18 5.83
CA GLY A 134 4.80 11.82 6.35
C GLY A 134 6.10 11.03 6.15
N PRO A 135 6.57 10.84 4.90
CA PRO A 135 7.77 10.03 4.64
C PRO A 135 9.09 10.71 5.05
N LEU A 136 9.18 12.04 5.06
CA LEU A 136 10.45 12.74 5.30
C LEU A 136 11.05 12.49 6.70
N PRO A 137 10.28 12.58 7.81
CA PRO A 137 10.79 12.23 9.14
C PRO A 137 11.29 10.79 9.24
N GLN A 138 10.66 9.84 8.56
CA GLN A 138 11.11 8.44 8.54
C GLN A 138 12.46 8.29 7.85
N LEU A 139 12.69 9.03 6.76
CA LEU A 139 13.96 9.06 6.04
C LEU A 139 15.07 9.72 6.87
N ILE A 140 14.78 10.83 7.54
CA ILE A 140 15.75 11.55 8.38
C ILE A 140 16.18 10.69 9.58
N THR A 141 15.26 9.93 10.15
CA THR A 141 15.50 9.10 11.35
C THR A 141 16.07 7.71 11.04
N LEU A 142 16.41 7.43 9.78
CA LEU A 142 17.01 6.16 9.34
C LEU A 142 18.26 5.76 10.15
N SER A 143 19.13 6.73 10.45
CA SER A 143 20.36 6.49 11.22
C SER A 143 20.09 6.09 12.68
N GLY A 144 18.91 6.43 13.22
CA GLY A 144 18.48 6.08 14.56
C GLY A 144 17.92 4.66 14.69
N MET A 145 17.79 3.91 13.59
CA MET A 145 17.35 2.51 13.64
C MET A 145 18.49 1.62 14.16
N THR A 146 18.28 0.96 15.29
CA THR A 146 19.26 0.02 15.87
C THR A 146 19.20 -1.33 15.17
N THR A 147 20.36 -1.90 14.89
CA THR A 147 20.52 -3.29 14.44
C THR A 147 20.99 -4.15 15.59
N LEU A 148 20.47 -5.36 15.67
CA LEU A 148 20.98 -6.37 16.58
C LEU A 148 22.23 -6.97 15.93
N ASP A 149 23.40 -6.63 16.45
CA ASP A 149 24.69 -7.18 16.03
C ASP A 149 25.43 -7.78 17.24
N GLU A 150 26.62 -8.34 17.02
CA GLU A 150 27.44 -8.94 18.07
C GLU A 150 27.73 -7.96 19.23
N ASN A 151 27.88 -6.67 18.88
CA ASN A 151 28.17 -5.58 19.80
C ASN A 151 26.94 -5.05 20.54
N PHE A 152 25.74 -5.53 20.20
CA PHE A 152 24.51 -5.10 20.86
C PHE A 152 24.51 -5.53 22.33
N VAL A 153 24.47 -4.56 23.23
CA VAL A 153 24.37 -4.81 24.68
C VAL A 153 22.87 -4.81 25.06
N PRO A 154 22.29 -5.98 25.41
CA PRO A 154 20.89 -6.03 25.78
C PRO A 154 20.64 -5.22 27.05
N MET A 155 19.64 -4.34 27.00
CA MET A 155 19.26 -3.49 28.13
C MET A 155 18.24 -4.19 29.06
N ASN A 156 17.65 -5.31 28.63
CA ASN A 156 16.68 -6.08 29.41
C ASN A 156 16.72 -7.58 29.08
N THR A 157 16.04 -8.39 29.89
CA THR A 157 15.97 -9.86 29.76
C THR A 157 15.31 -10.33 28.47
N LYS A 158 14.40 -9.53 27.90
CA LYS A 158 13.76 -9.81 26.60
C LYS A 158 14.75 -9.66 25.45
N GLU A 159 15.54 -8.61 25.46
CA GLU A 159 16.60 -8.36 24.48
C GLU A 159 17.71 -9.39 24.57
N ALA A 160 18.05 -9.86 25.78
CA ALA A 160 18.94 -10.99 25.97
C ALA A 160 18.35 -12.27 25.33
N PHE A 161 17.06 -12.55 25.55
CA PHE A 161 16.37 -13.67 24.91
C PHE A 161 16.34 -13.55 23.38
N ILE A 162 16.10 -12.34 22.84
CA ILE A 162 16.13 -12.11 21.40
C ILE A 162 17.54 -12.35 20.86
N LYS A 163 18.56 -11.78 21.52
CA LYS A 163 19.96 -11.96 21.14
C LYS A 163 20.33 -13.44 21.13
N GLU A 164 19.92 -14.20 22.14
CA GLU A 164 20.26 -15.62 22.27
C GLU A 164 19.52 -16.53 21.27
N ASN A 165 18.24 -16.24 20.97
CA ASN A 165 17.41 -17.11 20.12
C ASN A 165 17.36 -16.70 18.64
N TYR A 166 17.70 -15.45 18.32
CA TYR A 166 17.56 -14.92 16.97
C TYR A 166 18.86 -14.34 16.39
N MET A 167 19.94 -14.17 17.16
CA MET A 167 21.26 -13.95 16.52
C MET A 167 21.64 -15.21 15.77
N SER A 168 21.56 -15.11 14.45
CA SER A 168 22.04 -16.12 13.53
C SER A 168 22.56 -15.39 12.30
N ASP A 169 23.54 -16.01 11.63
CA ASP A 169 24.09 -15.49 10.37
C ASP A 169 23.06 -15.51 9.23
N GLU A 170 21.86 -16.04 9.46
CA GLU A 170 20.81 -16.16 8.46
C GLU A 170 19.92 -14.92 8.28
N PHE A 171 19.96 -13.96 9.23
CA PHE A 171 19.08 -12.80 9.20
C PHE A 171 19.76 -11.54 9.73
N THR A 172 19.47 -10.40 9.10
CA THR A 172 19.72 -9.09 9.72
C THR A 172 18.51 -8.68 10.54
N ILE A 173 18.72 -8.41 11.83
CA ILE A 173 17.65 -8.04 12.75
C ILE A 173 17.66 -6.53 13.01
N ILE A 174 16.51 -5.91 12.80
CA ILE A 174 16.31 -4.47 12.96
C ILE A 174 15.29 -4.23 14.08
N ILE A 175 15.70 -3.46 15.08
CA ILE A 175 14.88 -3.14 16.24
C ILE A 175 14.02 -1.92 15.92
N VAL A 176 12.70 -2.12 15.92
CA VAL A 176 11.68 -1.11 15.62
C VAL A 176 10.82 -0.87 16.88
N ARG A 177 11.48 -0.56 18.00
CA ARG A 177 10.81 -0.33 19.29
C ARG A 177 10.48 1.14 19.49
N ASN A 178 9.31 1.47 20.03
CA ASN A 178 8.98 2.80 20.54
C ASN A 178 9.67 3.02 21.90
N ASP A 179 10.99 3.12 21.87
CA ASP A 179 11.77 3.66 22.98
C ASP A 179 11.78 5.21 22.86
N PRO A 180 11.71 6.00 23.95
CA PRO A 180 11.95 7.45 23.89
C PRO A 180 13.24 7.83 23.14
N MET A 181 14.24 6.95 23.10
CA MET A 181 15.48 7.14 22.33
C MET A 181 15.37 6.79 20.84
N ASN A 182 14.32 6.07 20.40
CA ASN A 182 14.18 5.63 19.01
C ASN A 182 13.31 6.61 18.20
N ALA A 183 13.96 7.65 17.68
CA ALA A 183 13.32 8.68 16.86
C ALA A 183 12.58 8.12 15.62
N PHE A 184 13.03 6.99 15.08
CA PHE A 184 12.40 6.35 13.93
C PHE A 184 11.00 5.83 14.25
N SER A 185 10.85 5.13 15.38
CA SER A 185 9.56 4.55 15.76
C SER A 185 8.52 5.65 16.05
N TRP A 186 8.94 6.79 16.60
CA TRP A 186 8.09 7.97 16.74
C TRP A 186 7.71 8.59 15.39
N ALA A 187 8.65 8.72 14.46
CA ALA A 187 8.37 9.20 13.11
C ALA A 187 7.41 8.27 12.36
N ALA A 188 7.59 6.95 12.49
CA ALA A 188 6.69 5.94 11.94
C ALA A 188 5.28 6.07 12.53
N SER A 189 5.19 6.30 13.85
CA SER A 189 3.92 6.47 14.55
C SER A 189 3.18 7.74 14.13
N ALA A 190 3.89 8.87 14.06
CA ALA A 190 3.34 10.14 13.59
C ALA A 190 2.85 10.04 12.14
N ASN A 191 3.62 9.39 11.26
CA ASN A 191 3.23 9.15 9.88
C ASN A 191 1.92 8.36 9.78
N LEU A 192 1.76 7.33 10.61
CA LEU A 192 0.52 6.57 10.58
C LEU A 192 -0.68 7.39 11.07
N ILE A 193 -0.51 8.20 12.12
CA ILE A 193 -1.56 9.12 12.58
C ILE A 193 -1.97 10.06 11.44
N ILE A 194 -0.99 10.60 10.70
CA ILE A 194 -1.25 11.41 9.49
C ILE A 194 -2.08 10.61 8.48
N LEU A 195 -1.70 9.36 8.17
CA LEU A 195 -2.45 8.51 7.24
C LEU A 195 -3.89 8.22 7.71
N ILE A 196 -4.12 8.01 9.01
CA ILE A 196 -5.46 7.79 9.57
C ILE A 196 -6.32 9.04 9.43
N ILE A 197 -5.77 10.20 9.81
CA ILE A 197 -6.46 11.49 9.67
C ILE A 197 -6.77 11.72 8.19
N CYS A 198 -5.81 11.47 7.30
CA CYS A 198 -6.00 11.59 5.88
C CYS A 198 -7.12 10.67 5.36
N LEU A 199 -7.14 9.40 5.76
CA LEU A 199 -8.22 8.50 5.37
C LEU A 199 -9.57 8.95 5.93
N PHE A 200 -9.64 9.37 7.18
CA PHE A 200 -10.87 9.85 7.81
C PHE A 200 -11.43 11.07 7.07
N VAL A 201 -10.57 12.05 6.76
CA VAL A 201 -10.91 13.21 5.95
C VAL A 201 -11.35 12.78 4.54
N GLY A 202 -10.62 11.86 3.92
CA GLY A 202 -10.94 11.23 2.64
C GLY A 202 -12.35 10.65 2.60
N ILE A 203 -12.71 9.91 3.64
CA ILE A 203 -14.02 9.26 3.76
C ILE A 203 -15.12 10.31 4.01
N ILE A 204 -14.95 11.16 5.03
CA ILE A 204 -16.03 12.07 5.46
C ILE A 204 -16.27 13.18 4.45
N TYR A 205 -15.22 13.84 3.96
CA TYR A 205 -15.38 15.03 3.11
C TYR A 205 -15.53 14.71 1.61
N TYR A 206 -15.10 13.52 1.18
CA TYR A 206 -15.13 13.16 -0.24
C TYR A 206 -15.99 11.94 -0.49
N TYR A 207 -15.68 10.83 0.15
CA TYR A 207 -16.37 9.58 -0.13
C TYR A 207 -17.88 9.64 0.15
N ILE A 208 -18.26 10.01 1.38
CA ILE A 208 -19.68 10.06 1.80
C ILE A 208 -20.49 11.04 0.93
N PRO A 209 -20.04 12.28 0.67
CA PRO A 209 -20.77 13.20 -0.21
C PRO A 209 -20.90 12.70 -1.65
N ILE A 210 -19.84 12.08 -2.22
CA ILE A 210 -19.91 11.49 -3.57
C ILE A 210 -20.94 10.37 -3.59
N GLU A 211 -20.91 9.49 -2.60
CA GLU A 211 -21.88 8.41 -2.50
C GLU A 211 -23.32 8.94 -2.35
N TYR A 212 -23.54 9.96 -1.52
CA TYR A 212 -24.84 10.59 -1.36
C TYR A 212 -25.35 11.19 -2.69
N ALA A 213 -24.48 11.93 -3.39
CA ALA A 213 -24.80 12.51 -4.69
C ALA A 213 -25.12 11.44 -5.74
N LEU A 214 -24.35 10.35 -5.79
CA LEU A 214 -24.61 9.21 -6.67
C LEU A 214 -25.93 8.51 -6.30
N ASN A 215 -26.23 8.33 -5.02
CA ASN A 215 -27.50 7.75 -4.58
C ASN A 215 -28.70 8.63 -4.94
N LYS A 216 -28.55 9.96 -4.89
CA LYS A 216 -29.58 10.90 -5.37
C LYS A 216 -29.77 10.76 -6.89
N ALA A 217 -28.68 10.84 -7.66
CA ALA A 217 -28.72 10.67 -9.12
C ALA A 217 -29.30 9.31 -9.54
N ARG A 218 -29.07 8.25 -8.76
CA ARG A 218 -29.65 6.92 -8.99
C ARG A 218 -31.18 6.93 -8.92
N LYS A 219 -31.77 7.68 -7.99
CA LYS A 219 -33.23 7.77 -7.82
C LYS A 219 -33.89 8.53 -8.98
N GLU A 220 -33.16 9.45 -9.60
CA GLU A 220 -33.63 10.30 -10.71
C GLU A 220 -33.37 9.68 -12.09
N ALA A 221 -32.54 8.63 -12.16
CA ALA A 221 -32.10 8.02 -13.41
C ALA A 221 -33.00 6.87 -13.88
N GLN A 222 -33.05 6.66 -15.20
CA GLN A 222 -33.64 5.46 -15.81
C GLN A 222 -32.96 4.18 -15.31
N THR A 223 -33.67 3.05 -15.30
CA THR A 223 -33.23 1.74 -14.76
C THR A 223 -31.81 1.34 -15.18
N ASN A 224 -31.49 1.39 -16.47
CA ASN A 224 -30.15 1.05 -16.99
C ASN A 224 -29.02 1.97 -16.48
N THR A 225 -29.33 3.23 -16.20
CA THR A 225 -28.36 4.21 -15.66
C THR A 225 -28.26 4.06 -14.15
N ALA A 226 -29.37 3.80 -13.46
CA ALA A 226 -29.42 3.53 -12.04
C ALA A 226 -28.58 2.30 -11.65
N GLU A 227 -28.63 1.21 -12.44
CA GLU A 227 -27.79 0.03 -12.22
C GLU A 227 -26.28 0.33 -12.35
N LYS A 228 -25.89 1.11 -13.36
CA LYS A 228 -24.49 1.54 -13.53
C LYS A 228 -24.01 2.38 -12.35
N ILE A 229 -24.86 3.28 -11.85
CA ILE A 229 -24.55 4.09 -10.66
C ILE A 229 -24.40 3.18 -9.43
N LYS A 230 -25.32 2.23 -9.23
CA LYS A 230 -25.26 1.24 -8.14
C LYS A 230 -23.95 0.45 -8.17
N PHE A 231 -23.57 -0.07 -9.34
CA PHE A 231 -22.30 -0.79 -9.51
C PHE A 231 -21.08 0.09 -9.18
N ASN A 232 -21.07 1.35 -9.64
CA ASN A 232 -19.96 2.26 -9.34
C ASN A 232 -19.84 2.55 -7.83
N ILE A 233 -20.96 2.67 -7.09
CA ILE A 233 -20.93 2.83 -5.63
C ILE A 233 -20.29 1.62 -4.96
N TYR A 234 -20.72 0.40 -5.28
CA TYR A 234 -20.11 -0.82 -4.72
C TYR A 234 -18.62 -0.92 -5.05
N TYR A 235 -18.25 -0.58 -6.29
CA TYR A 235 -16.86 -0.58 -6.72
C TYR A 235 -16.00 0.42 -5.92
N MET A 236 -16.52 1.62 -5.64
CA MET A 236 -15.84 2.60 -4.79
C MET A 236 -15.71 2.09 -3.35
N ARG A 237 -16.77 1.49 -2.77
CA ARG A 237 -16.72 0.87 -1.44
C ARG A 237 -15.64 -0.20 -1.37
N PHE A 238 -15.61 -1.09 -2.37
CA PHE A 238 -14.64 -2.16 -2.46
C PHE A 238 -13.21 -1.63 -2.57
N SER A 239 -12.97 -0.62 -3.43
CA SER A 239 -11.62 -0.05 -3.60
C SER A 239 -11.09 0.62 -2.33
N MET A 240 -11.94 1.39 -1.63
CA MET A 240 -11.57 2.01 -0.35
C MET A 240 -11.40 0.97 0.75
N GLY A 241 -12.27 -0.04 0.80
CA GLY A 241 -12.17 -1.16 1.72
C GLY A 241 -10.88 -1.94 1.51
N LEU A 242 -10.50 -2.22 0.26
CA LEU A 242 -9.26 -2.92 -0.06
C LEU A 242 -8.01 -2.13 0.36
N LEU A 243 -7.99 -0.80 0.15
CA LEU A 243 -6.93 0.05 0.68
C LEU A 243 -6.87 0.00 2.22
N PHE A 244 -8.03 0.08 2.87
CA PHE A 244 -8.10 0.04 4.33
C PHE A 244 -7.62 -1.31 4.90
N PHE A 245 -8.20 -2.42 4.43
CA PHE A 245 -7.94 -3.75 4.97
C PHE A 245 -6.57 -4.32 4.58
N CYS A 246 -6.07 -4.02 3.38
CA CYS A 246 -4.84 -4.64 2.90
C CYS A 246 -3.61 -3.74 3.03
N VAL A 247 -3.77 -2.42 3.23
CA VAL A 247 -2.64 -1.49 3.36
C VAL A 247 -2.58 -0.84 4.73
N LEU A 248 -3.67 -0.21 5.17
CA LEU A 248 -3.66 0.57 6.40
C LEU A 248 -3.80 -0.29 7.66
N LEU A 249 -4.70 -1.27 7.65
CA LEU A 249 -4.90 -2.16 8.78
C LEU A 249 -3.63 -2.96 9.13
N PRO A 250 -2.87 -3.52 8.16
CA PRO A 250 -1.59 -4.16 8.45
C PRO A 250 -0.55 -3.20 9.04
N SER A 251 -0.42 -2.00 8.45
CA SER A 251 0.49 -0.96 8.93
C SER A 251 0.13 -0.49 10.34
N PHE A 252 -1.17 -0.35 10.62
CA PHE A 252 -1.69 0.00 11.95
C PHE A 252 -1.48 -1.08 12.98
N THR A 253 -1.65 -2.34 12.57
CA THR A 253 -1.36 -3.46 13.46
C THR A 253 0.11 -3.46 13.84
N LEU A 254 1.05 -3.28 12.91
CA LEU A 254 2.49 -3.22 13.23
C LEU A 254 2.82 -2.13 14.26
N MET A 255 2.19 -0.95 14.14
CA MET A 255 2.45 0.16 15.05
C MET A 255 1.80 -0.03 16.43
N ILE A 256 0.55 -0.51 16.48
CA ILE A 256 -0.05 -0.91 17.77
C ILE A 256 0.87 -1.91 18.46
N LEU A 257 1.34 -2.89 17.69
CA LEU A 257 2.24 -3.90 18.17
C LEU A 257 3.61 -3.35 18.59
N SER A 258 4.06 -2.24 18.01
CA SER A 258 5.30 -1.57 18.42
C SER A 258 5.16 -0.73 19.68
N LEU A 259 3.93 -0.32 20.02
CA LEU A 259 3.58 0.43 21.25
C LEU A 259 3.43 -0.47 22.48
N PHE A 260 3.13 -1.76 22.30
CA PHE A 260 2.97 -2.71 23.40
C PHE A 260 4.17 -3.66 23.50
N ASP A 261 4.88 -3.61 24.63
CA ASP A 261 6.03 -4.50 24.91
C ASP A 261 5.64 -6.00 25.06
N THR A 262 4.35 -6.31 25.19
CA THR A 262 3.79 -7.66 25.16
C THR A 262 2.54 -7.71 24.31
N SER A 263 2.66 -8.35 23.15
CA SER A 263 1.55 -8.61 22.23
C SER A 263 0.66 -9.73 22.78
N PRO A 264 -0.65 -9.51 23.04
CA PRO A 264 -1.58 -10.61 23.26
C PRO A 264 -1.56 -11.58 22.08
N VAL A 265 -1.67 -12.89 22.35
CA VAL A 265 -1.51 -13.99 21.37
C VAL A 265 -2.31 -13.77 20.08
N PHE A 266 -3.51 -13.19 20.15
CA PHE A 266 -4.33 -12.88 18.98
C PHE A 266 -3.63 -11.93 17.98
N LEU A 267 -2.83 -10.97 18.46
CA LEU A 267 -2.11 -10.03 17.60
C LEU A 267 -0.89 -10.69 16.93
N ASN A 268 -0.41 -11.83 17.42
CA ASN A 268 0.68 -12.58 16.78
C ASN A 268 0.23 -13.18 15.44
N SER A 269 -1.01 -13.68 15.36
CA SER A 269 -1.60 -14.11 14.09
C SER A 269 -1.69 -12.97 13.07
N ILE A 270 -1.95 -11.74 13.53
CA ILE A 270 -1.99 -10.58 12.64
C ILE A 270 -0.59 -10.23 12.12
N ARG A 271 0.47 -10.36 12.95
CA ARG A 271 1.86 -10.13 12.52
C ARG A 271 2.26 -10.93 11.29
N LEU A 272 1.87 -12.21 11.27
CA LEU A 272 2.20 -13.11 10.18
C LEU A 272 1.57 -12.67 8.85
N ILE A 273 0.39 -12.04 8.89
CA ILE A 273 -0.33 -11.65 7.67
C ILE A 273 -0.02 -10.22 7.20
N ILE A 274 0.79 -9.44 7.92
CA ILE A 274 0.98 -8.03 7.57
C ILE A 274 1.68 -7.84 6.23
N PHE A 275 2.89 -8.38 6.09
CA PHE A 275 3.64 -8.27 4.83
C PHE A 275 2.96 -9.04 3.69
N PRO A 276 2.47 -10.29 3.89
CA PRO A 276 1.65 -10.98 2.89
C PRO A 276 0.41 -10.19 2.44
N GLY A 277 -0.28 -9.53 3.37
CA GLY A 277 -1.47 -8.72 3.08
C GLY A 277 -1.15 -7.51 2.21
N LEU A 278 -0.03 -6.83 2.48
CA LEU A 278 0.47 -5.72 1.66
C LEU A 278 0.83 -6.19 0.24
N LEU A 279 1.50 -7.33 0.12
CA LEU A 279 1.86 -7.90 -1.18
C LEU A 279 0.62 -8.37 -1.96
N THR A 280 -0.37 -8.96 -1.28
CA THR A 280 -1.66 -9.34 -1.86
C THR A 280 -2.43 -8.12 -2.41
N TYR A 281 -2.38 -6.97 -1.73
CA TYR A 281 -2.90 -5.72 -2.30
C TYR A 281 -2.22 -5.39 -3.62
N CYS A 282 -0.88 -5.47 -3.66
CA CYS A 282 -0.10 -5.20 -4.87
C CYS A 282 -0.36 -6.22 -5.99
N TRP A 283 -0.89 -7.41 -5.71
CA TRP A 283 -1.39 -8.32 -6.75
C TRP A 283 -2.70 -7.85 -7.37
N ILE A 284 -3.66 -7.46 -6.53
CA ILE A 284 -5.02 -7.15 -6.98
C ILE A 284 -5.06 -5.78 -7.65
N SER A 285 -4.29 -4.82 -7.13
CA SER A 285 -4.27 -3.42 -7.53
C SER A 285 -4.03 -3.18 -9.04
N PRO A 286 -3.06 -3.86 -9.72
CA PRO A 286 -2.86 -3.81 -11.16
C PRO A 286 -4.11 -4.12 -12.00
N PHE A 287 -4.81 -5.22 -11.70
CA PHE A 287 -5.99 -5.64 -12.46
C PHE A 287 -7.14 -4.64 -12.31
N VAL A 288 -7.33 -4.17 -11.08
CA VAL A 288 -8.30 -3.13 -10.75
C VAL A 288 -7.98 -1.84 -11.51
N CYS A 289 -6.69 -1.45 -11.57
CA CYS A 289 -6.24 -0.27 -12.30
C CYS A 289 -6.48 -0.40 -13.82
N LEU A 290 -6.04 -1.51 -14.44
CA LEU A 290 -6.23 -1.76 -15.88
C LEU A 290 -7.69 -1.76 -16.27
N TYR A 291 -8.54 -2.44 -15.48
CA TYR A 291 -9.98 -2.46 -15.73
C TYR A 291 -10.55 -1.04 -15.78
N ASN A 292 -10.19 -0.17 -14.84
CA ASN A 292 -10.65 1.22 -14.85
C ASN A 292 -10.09 2.01 -16.03
N TYR A 293 -8.81 1.84 -16.33
CA TYR A 293 -8.13 2.58 -17.39
C TYR A 293 -8.75 2.30 -18.76
N TYR A 294 -9.07 1.03 -19.07
CA TYR A 294 -9.64 0.63 -20.37
C TYR A 294 -11.16 0.43 -20.38
N LYS A 295 -11.88 0.66 -19.28
CA LYS A 295 -13.34 0.42 -19.19
C LYS A 295 -14.13 1.04 -20.35
N VAL A 296 -13.76 2.27 -20.75
CA VAL A 296 -14.43 3.00 -21.83
C VAL A 296 -14.13 2.37 -23.19
N ASP A 297 -12.88 1.99 -23.43
CA ASP A 297 -12.45 1.38 -24.69
C ASP A 297 -13.09 0.00 -24.89
N ILE A 298 -13.18 -0.80 -23.81
CA ILE A 298 -13.88 -2.09 -23.80
C ILE A 298 -15.37 -1.90 -24.11
N ALA A 299 -16.03 -0.89 -23.51
CA ALA A 299 -17.44 -0.61 -23.77
C ALA A 299 -17.69 -0.19 -25.23
N LEU A 300 -16.79 0.60 -25.82
CA LEU A 300 -16.87 1.01 -27.23
C LEU A 300 -16.65 -0.18 -28.17
N TYR A 301 -15.68 -1.06 -27.88
CA TYR A 301 -15.43 -2.27 -28.65
C TYR A 301 -16.65 -3.20 -28.66
N ARG A 302 -17.28 -3.41 -27.49
CA ARG A 302 -18.52 -4.22 -27.38
C ARG A 302 -19.66 -3.63 -28.20
N LYS A 303 -19.86 -2.31 -28.16
CA LYS A 303 -20.88 -1.64 -28.98
C LYS A 303 -20.65 -1.85 -30.48
N LYS A 304 -19.41 -1.70 -30.96
CA LYS A 304 -19.07 -1.95 -32.38
C LYS A 304 -19.35 -3.40 -32.78
N LYS A 305 -19.01 -4.38 -31.93
CA LYS A 305 -19.23 -5.79 -32.23
C LYS A 305 -20.72 -6.14 -32.34
N VAL A 306 -21.58 -5.58 -31.48
CA VAL A 306 -23.04 -5.79 -31.55
C VAL A 306 -23.63 -5.25 -32.85
N VAL A 307 -23.18 -4.07 -33.31
CA VAL A 307 -23.64 -3.47 -34.57
C VAL A 307 -23.27 -4.34 -35.77
N VAL A 308 -22.04 -4.87 -35.81
CA VAL A 308 -21.57 -5.74 -36.91
C VAL A 308 -22.30 -7.08 -36.94
N VAL A 309 -22.68 -7.64 -35.79
CA VAL A 309 -23.46 -8.88 -35.74
C VAL A 309 -24.91 -8.64 -36.18
N SER A 310 -25.51 -7.50 -35.82
CA SER A 310 -26.87 -7.17 -36.27
C SER A 310 -26.98 -6.89 -37.78
N SER A 311 -25.94 -6.35 -38.41
CA SER A 311 -25.95 -6.09 -39.86
C SER A 311 -25.81 -7.35 -40.71
N ASN A 312 -25.20 -8.41 -40.17
CA ASN A 312 -24.97 -9.66 -40.91
C ASN A 312 -26.10 -10.70 -40.74
N GLY A 313 -27.12 -10.40 -39.94
CA GLY A 313 -28.32 -11.25 -39.77
C GLY A 313 -29.53 -10.77 -40.59
N LEU A 314 -29.35 -9.79 -41.48
CA LEU A 314 -30.39 -9.19 -42.32
C LEU A 314 -30.14 -9.41 -43.83
N SER A 315 -29.25 -10.35 -44.18
CA SER A 315 -28.99 -10.78 -45.56
C SER A 315 -29.57 -12.16 -45.83
#